data_AF-A0A429HRX3-F1
#
_entry.id   AF-A0A429HRX3-F1
#
_cell.length_a   1.000
_cell.length_b   1.000
_cell.length_c   1.000
_cell.angle_alpha   90.00
_cell.angle_beta   90.00
_cell.angle_gamma   90.00
#
_symmetry.space_group_name_H-M   'P 1'
#
loop_
_entity.id
_entity.type
_entity.pdbx_description
1 polymer ?
#
loop_
_entity_poly.entity_id
_entity_poly.type
_entity_poly.pdbx_seq_one_letter_code
_entity_poly.pdbx_strand_id
1 'polypeptide(L)' 'MEKAIDNDMAAYAHSLRANGVPVLQIASKLVINSGMNKGEHPSVATAYRVLAEDDVSDPTA' A
#
# COMPACT_ATOMS: atom_id res chain seq x y z
N MET A 1 8.58 2.68 -13.67
CA MET A 1 8.43 3.33 -12.34
C MET A 1 8.59 2.24 -11.31
N GLU A 2 9.67 2.26 -10.54
CA GLU A 2 9.87 1.29 -9.47
C GLU A 2 8.83 1.55 -8.39
N LYS A 3 8.01 0.54 -8.06
CA LYS A 3 7.03 0.68 -6.98
C LYS A 3 7.79 0.85 -5.66
N ALA A 4 7.49 1.93 -4.94
CA ALA A 4 8.09 2.17 -3.62
C ALA A 4 7.68 1.10 -2.59
N ILE A 5 6.47 0.56 -2.75
CA ILE A 5 5.90 -0.52 -1.93
C ILE A 5 5.95 -1.80 -2.77
N ASP A 6 6.55 -2.86 -2.23
CA ASP A 6 6.56 -4.17 -2.89
C ASP A 6 5.18 -4.83 -2.83
N ASN A 7 4.99 -5.90 -3.62
CA ASN A 7 3.69 -6.59 -3.68
C ASN A 7 3.30 -7.23 -2.34
N ASP A 8 4.25 -7.67 -1.52
CA ASP A 8 3.97 -8.28 -0.22
C ASP A 8 3.39 -7.24 0.75
N MET A 9 3.95 -6.03 0.74
CA MET A 9 3.52 -4.94 1.59
C MET A 9 2.23 -4.29 1.07
N ALA A 10 1.98 -4.36 -0.24
CA ALA A 10 0.66 -4.07 -0.80
C ALA A 10 -0.38 -5.07 -0.29
N ALA A 11 -0.14 -6.38 -0.38
CA ALA A 11 -1.05 -7.41 0.13
C ALA A 11 -1.33 -7.24 1.64
N TYR A 12 -0.31 -6.88 2.42
CA TYR A 12 -0.48 -6.54 3.83
C TYR A 12 -1.40 -5.32 4.03
N ALA A 13 -1.23 -4.26 3.24
CA ALA A 13 -2.11 -3.09 3.27
C ALA A 13 -3.58 -3.46 3.00
N HIS A 14 -3.83 -4.34 2.02
CA HIS A 14 -5.17 -4.83 1.71
C HIS A 14 -5.77 -5.66 2.85
N SER A 15 -4.98 -6.53 3.47
CA SER A 15 -5.42 -7.29 4.63
C SER A 15 -5.85 -6.36 5.77
N LEU A 16 -5.08 -5.30 6.05
CA LEU A 16 -5.42 -4.34 7.09
C LEU A 16 -6.70 -3.57 6.74
N ARG A 17 -6.87 -3.18 5.47
CA ARG A 17 -8.08 -2.50 5.01
C ARG A 17 -9.31 -3.40 5.11
N ALA A 18 -9.20 -4.67 4.75
CA ALA A 18 -10.26 -5.66 4.89
C ALA A 18 -10.64 -5.90 6.37
N ASN A 19 -9.67 -5.79 7.29
CA ASN A 19 -9.89 -5.82 8.74
C ASN A 19 -10.47 -4.51 9.31
N GLY A 20 -10.82 -3.52 8.47
CA GLY A 20 -11.39 -2.25 8.90
C GLY A 20 -10.39 -1.24 9.45
N VAL A 21 -9.09 -1.46 9.25
CA VAL A 21 -8.06 -0.51 9.70
C VAL A 21 -8.11 0.77 8.84
N PRO A 22 -8.13 1.96 9.44
CA PRO A 22 -8.10 3.22 8.68
C PRO A 22 -6.82 3.37 7.88
N VAL A 23 -6.91 3.92 6.65
CA VAL A 23 -5.75 4.10 5.75
C VAL A 23 -4.63 4.91 6.39
N LEU A 24 -4.96 5.90 7.23
CA LEU A 24 -3.99 6.66 8.02
C LEU A 24 -3.12 5.74 8.90
N GLN A 25 -3.73 4.76 9.58
CA GLN A 25 -3.00 3.79 10.38
C GLN A 25 -2.27 2.76 9.53
N ILE A 26 -2.82 2.41 8.37
CA ILE A 26 -2.13 1.52 7.41
C ILE A 26 -0.83 2.16 6.96
N ALA A 27 -0.85 3.44 6.54
CA ALA A 27 0.35 4.16 6.11
C ALA A 27 1.47 4.13 7.17
N SER A 28 1.13 4.29 8.45
CA SER A 28 2.10 4.20 9.55
C SER A 28 2.58 2.78 9.88
N LYS A 29 1.90 1.74 9.37
CA LYS A 29 2.27 0.33 9.57
C LYS A 29 3.02 -0.26 8.38
N LEU A 30 2.88 0.34 7.20
CA LEU A 30 3.63 -0.06 6.02
C LEU A 30 5.05 0.48 6.09
N VAL A 31 5.98 -0.24 5.47
CA VAL A 31 7.37 0.16 5.32
C VAL A 31 7.73 0.09 3.84
N ILE A 32 8.37 1.13 3.34
CA ILE A 32 8.92 1.16 1.98
C ILE A 32 10.10 0.18 1.95
N ASN A 33 9.99 -0.89 1.16
CA ASN A 33 11.05 -1.89 1.07
C ASN A 33 11.99 -1.68 -0.12
N SER A 34 11.68 -0.69 -0.99
CA SER A 34 12.38 -0.44 -2.24
C SER A 34 12.78 1.03 -2.44
N GLY A 35 13.77 1.28 -3.30
CA GLY A 35 14.20 2.60 -3.71
C GLY A 35 14.92 3.45 -2.64
N MET A 36 14.98 4.75 -2.89
CA MET A 36 15.71 5.73 -2.07
C MET A 36 15.12 5.91 -0.66
N ASN A 37 13.83 5.67 -0.49
CA ASN A 37 13.11 5.85 0.78
C ASN A 37 12.96 4.53 1.56
N LYS A 38 13.81 3.54 1.29
CA LYS A 38 13.75 2.24 1.91
C LYS A 38 13.90 2.36 3.44
N GLY A 39 13.00 1.70 4.17
CA GLY A 39 12.93 1.72 5.63
C GLY A 39 12.02 2.81 6.19
N GLU A 40 11.51 3.73 5.35
CA GLU A 40 10.58 4.77 5.78
C GLU A 40 9.11 4.37 5.63
N HIS A 41 8.23 5.07 6.33
CA HIS A 41 6.79 4.91 6.17
C HIS A 41 6.30 5.64 4.91
N PRO A 42 5.44 5.02 4.09
CA PRO A 42 4.85 5.70 2.96
C PRO A 42 3.92 6.83 3.40
N SER A 43 3.81 7.85 2.56
CA SER A 43 2.80 8.89 2.74
C SER A 43 1.39 8.30 2.65
N VAL A 44 0.41 8.97 3.26
CA VAL A 44 -1.02 8.59 3.17
C VAL A 44 -1.48 8.53 1.71
N ALA A 45 -1.03 9.46 0.86
CA ALA A 45 -1.33 9.46 -0.56
C ALA A 45 -0.78 8.22 -1.28
N THR A 46 0.44 7.79 -0.92
CA THR A 46 1.04 6.55 -1.44
C THR A 46 0.24 5.33 -0.99
N ALA A 47 -0.20 5.27 0.28
CA ALA A 47 -1.04 4.18 0.77
C ALA A 47 -2.39 4.10 0.02
N TYR A 48 -3.01 5.24 -0.28
CA TYR A 48 -4.22 5.26 -1.13
C TYR A 48 -3.96 4.75 -2.55
N ARG A 49 -2.82 5.08 -3.16
CA ARG A 49 -2.46 4.57 -4.49
C ARG A 49 -2.28 3.06 -4.49
N VAL A 50 -1.55 2.53 -3.51
CA VAL A 50 -1.36 1.08 -3.34
C VAL A 50 -2.70 0.38 -3.17
N LEU A 51 -3.57 0.92 -2.32
CA LEU A 51 -4.91 0.37 -2.09
C LEU A 51 -5.84 0.49 -3.32
N ALA A 52 -5.58 1.45 -4.22
CA ALA A 52 -6.36 1.64 -5.45
C ALA A 52 -5.83 0.81 -6.62
N GLU A 53 -4.53 0.46 -6.67
CA GLU A 53 -3.95 -0.32 -7.75
C GLU A 53 -4.54 -1.73 -7.85
N ASP A 54 -4.97 -2.33 -6.74
CA ASP A 54 -5.61 -3.65 -6.69
C ASP A 54 -7.08 -3.61 -7.19
N ASP A 55 -7.78 -2.49 -6.93
CA ASP A 55 -9.14 -2.21 -7.42
C ASP A 55 -9.15 -2.07 -8.97
N VAL A 56 -8.04 -1.64 -9.56
CA VAL A 56 -7.90 -1.45 -11.02
C VAL A 56 -7.48 -2.75 -11.73
N SER A 57 -7.08 -3.79 -11.01
CA SER A 57 -6.81 -5.13 -11.57
C SER A 57 -8.02 -6.06 -11.63
N ASP A 58 -9.24 -5.56 -11.37
CA ASP A 58 -10.48 -6.24 -11.75
C ASP A 58 -11.50 -5.31 -12.42
N PRO A 59 -11.33 -5.01 -13.72
CA PRO A 59 -12.41 -4.52 -14.55
C PRO A 59 -13.03 -5.68 -15.36
N THR A 60 -13.53 -6.77 -14.75
CA THR A 60 -14.40 -7.73 -15.47
C THR A 60 -15.42 -8.40 -14.55
N ALA A 61 -16.57 -7.75 -14.44
CA ALA A 61 -17.86 -8.42 -14.57
C ALA A 61 -18.09 -8.86 -16.03
#